data_AF-A0A9D1AVZ5-F1
#
_entry.id   AF-A0A9D1AVZ5-F1
#
_cell.length_a   1.000
_cell.length_b   1.000
_cell.length_c   1.000
_cell.angle_alpha   90.00
_cell.angle_beta   90.00
_cell.angle_gamma   90.00
#
_symmetry.space_group_name_H-M   'P 1'
#
loop_
_entity.id
_entity.type
_entity.pdbx_description
1 polymer ?
#
loop_
_entity_poly.entity_id
_entity_poly.type
_entity_poly.pdbx_seq_one_letter_code
_entity_poly.pdbx_strand_id
1 'polypeptide(L)'
;MILAGWGAVLTWAQPGRPVTYAEALAASVANNLSVATATASRDQAEGSLLSANGIYDPLYTIEASTNRSKVQGFLQGFPFSSESRSWSLSNNLSTTLGTGTTFSANLGIEHNFSETITNLFGVQDTRLQDTFTSNANLSVTQQLLRGVRFRYNVQNVTQARTGLELAELELEKQRQEALYTAAEAYWSWAYQHELHQIALGSVEVSLEALRVGRLQVESGQLAPVEATRLEAALVQARQNALDAGNLSEQAANVVLLAMGQDPGVSVLPSTLPGDVPDVLDLDAARAVEVALAQNLDLAVSTRNLEQSKLDVDNARHGLLPSLSVTGSTGVASQRCPPGTGGGLDCPETSALGSLGGLLADDNQPFMTLSGQFSVPLGNRSARGERDRVEGLLWQREQELAALQRQISAQVEEQVRALKSANQRMELADANRRLAEETLAAEEALAAAGRTLQKDVLEARTEVDRARAEAAKARTDYRLAQALLLKLQGQLSEQRP
;
A
#
# COMPACT_ATOMS: atom_id res chain seq x y z
N MET A 1 -62.18 27.11 -26.49
CA MET A 1 -60.83 27.70 -26.53
C MET A 1 -60.46 27.99 -25.09
N ILE A 2 -59.75 27.14 -24.38
CA ILE A 2 -58.31 26.91 -24.52
C ILE A 2 -57.99 25.43 -24.21
N LEU A 3 -57.43 24.74 -25.21
CA LEU A 3 -56.71 23.48 -25.08
C LEU A 3 -55.28 23.83 -24.67
N ALA A 4 -54.79 23.35 -23.53
CA ALA A 4 -53.38 23.39 -23.19
C ALA A 4 -52.97 21.98 -22.76
N GLY A 5 -52.30 21.29 -23.68
CA GLY A 5 -51.88 19.92 -23.54
C GLY A 5 -50.79 19.75 -22.49
N TRP A 6 -51.02 18.81 -21.59
CA TRP A 6 -49.98 18.18 -20.78
C TRP A 6 -49.63 16.85 -21.42
N GLY A 7 -48.93 16.95 -22.56
CA GLY A 7 -48.19 15.82 -23.12
C GLY A 7 -46.82 15.78 -22.47
N ALA A 8 -46.74 15.31 -21.22
CA ALA A 8 -45.47 14.91 -20.65
C ALA A 8 -45.04 13.64 -21.40
N VAL A 9 -44.13 13.83 -22.35
CA VAL A 9 -43.40 12.76 -23.02
C VAL A 9 -42.75 11.92 -21.94
N LEU A 10 -43.29 10.74 -21.68
CA LEU A 10 -42.57 9.62 -21.08
C LEU A 10 -41.40 9.32 -22.02
N THR A 11 -40.27 9.97 -21.79
CA THR A 11 -38.99 9.55 -22.36
C THR A 11 -38.75 8.15 -21.84
N TRP A 12 -38.85 7.18 -22.74
CA TRP A 12 -38.46 5.80 -22.51
C TRP A 12 -36.99 5.85 -22.06
N ALA A 13 -36.76 5.59 -20.77
CA ALA A 13 -35.42 5.39 -20.25
C ALA A 13 -34.74 4.34 -21.13
N GLN A 14 -33.57 4.66 -21.67
CA GLN A 14 -32.75 3.65 -22.34
C GLN A 14 -32.61 2.46 -21.39
N PRO A 15 -32.79 1.21 -21.86
CA PRO A 15 -32.64 0.05 -20.99
C PRO A 15 -31.25 0.11 -20.37
N GLY A 16 -31.20 0.31 -19.06
CA GLY A 16 -29.97 0.48 -18.32
C GLY A 16 -29.05 -0.70 -18.54
N ARG A 17 -27.74 -0.45 -18.59
CA ARG A 17 -26.74 -1.50 -18.80
C ARG A 17 -26.83 -2.53 -17.67
N PRO A 18 -27.02 -3.83 -17.94
CA PRO A 18 -27.03 -4.84 -16.89
C PRO A 18 -25.61 -4.95 -16.30
N VAL A 19 -25.51 -4.88 -14.97
CA VAL A 19 -24.25 -5.04 -14.23
C VAL A 19 -24.37 -6.25 -13.32
N THR A 20 -23.43 -7.18 -13.49
CA THR A 20 -23.36 -8.40 -12.65
C THR A 20 -22.53 -8.16 -11.40
N TYR A 21 -22.76 -8.97 -10.37
CA TYR A 21 -22.00 -8.90 -9.12
C TYR A 21 -20.48 -9.10 -9.36
N ALA A 22 -20.12 -10.12 -10.14
CA ALA A 22 -18.72 -10.40 -10.47
C ALA A 22 -18.06 -9.27 -11.27
N GLU A 23 -18.79 -8.64 -12.18
CA GLU A 23 -18.29 -7.47 -12.91
C GLU A 23 -18.05 -6.28 -11.98
N ALA A 24 -18.96 -6.02 -11.05
CA ALA A 24 -18.81 -4.93 -10.08
C ALA A 24 -17.56 -5.13 -9.19
N LEU A 25 -17.30 -6.36 -8.75
CA LEU A 25 -16.12 -6.72 -7.98
C LEU A 25 -14.81 -6.59 -8.78
N ALA A 26 -14.77 -7.13 -10.00
CA ALA A 26 -13.59 -7.04 -10.84
C ALA A 26 -13.26 -5.59 -11.23
N ALA A 27 -14.29 -4.80 -11.56
CA ALA A 27 -14.12 -3.39 -11.87
C ALA A 27 -13.67 -2.58 -10.64
N SER A 28 -14.13 -2.94 -9.44
CA SER A 28 -13.69 -2.24 -8.23
C SER A 28 -12.22 -2.48 -7.96
N VAL A 29 -11.70 -3.71 -8.04
CA VAL A 29 -10.26 -3.95 -7.83
C VAL A 29 -9.42 -3.26 -8.90
N ALA A 30 -9.87 -3.29 -10.16
CA ALA A 30 -9.13 -2.72 -11.29
C ALA A 30 -9.06 -1.18 -11.25
N ASN A 31 -10.13 -0.50 -10.87
CA ASN A 31 -10.24 0.96 -10.98
C ASN A 31 -10.24 1.70 -9.62
N ASN A 32 -10.20 1.00 -8.49
CA ASN A 32 -10.24 1.66 -7.19
C ASN A 32 -8.95 2.41 -6.89
N LEU A 33 -9.11 3.70 -6.56
CA LEU A 33 -8.01 4.60 -6.25
C LEU A 33 -7.21 4.16 -5.02
N SER A 34 -7.83 3.56 -4.01
CA SER A 34 -7.10 3.07 -2.83
C SER A 34 -6.16 1.92 -3.20
N VAL A 35 -6.60 0.98 -4.05
CA VAL A 35 -5.77 -0.11 -4.57
C VAL A 35 -4.64 0.43 -5.44
N ALA A 36 -4.91 1.45 -6.26
CA ALA A 36 -3.87 2.11 -7.05
C ALA A 36 -2.82 2.80 -6.15
N THR A 37 -3.24 3.49 -5.10
CA THR A 37 -2.31 4.12 -4.13
C THR A 37 -1.50 3.09 -3.33
N ALA A 38 -2.10 1.96 -2.97
CA ALA A 38 -1.39 0.85 -2.33
C ALA A 38 -0.37 0.20 -3.28
N THR A 39 -0.71 0.08 -4.57
CA THR A 39 0.21 -0.42 -5.61
C THR A 39 1.42 0.51 -5.75
N ALA A 40 1.19 1.83 -5.80
CA ALA A 40 2.27 2.83 -5.83
C ALA A 40 3.14 2.77 -4.55
N SER A 41 2.53 2.50 -3.39
CA SER A 41 3.26 2.32 -2.12
C SER A 41 4.14 1.06 -2.14
N ARG A 42 3.66 -0.04 -2.74
CA ARG A 42 4.46 -1.24 -2.99
C ARG A 42 5.62 -0.96 -3.94
N ASP A 43 5.38 -0.24 -5.04
CA ASP A 43 6.44 0.16 -5.98
C ASP A 43 7.49 1.07 -5.31
N GLN A 44 7.06 1.96 -4.41
CA GLN A 44 7.97 2.77 -3.58
C GLN A 44 8.81 1.89 -2.65
N ALA A 45 8.22 0.87 -2.03
CA ALA A 45 8.95 -0.07 -1.18
C ALA A 45 9.97 -0.91 -2.00
N GLU A 46 9.61 -1.31 -3.21
CA GLU A 46 10.51 -1.98 -4.15
C GLU A 46 11.69 -1.08 -4.55
N GLY A 47 11.42 0.19 -4.88
CA GLY A 47 12.46 1.19 -5.11
C GLY A 47 13.34 1.44 -3.88
N SER A 48 12.78 1.34 -2.68
CA SER A 48 13.54 1.44 -1.42
C SER A 48 14.44 0.24 -1.20
N LEU A 49 14.00 -0.97 -1.56
CA LEU A 49 14.84 -2.18 -1.56
C LEU A 49 15.97 -2.09 -2.58
N LEU A 50 15.70 -1.59 -3.78
CA LEU A 50 16.73 -1.34 -4.79
C LEU A 50 17.77 -0.33 -4.28
N SER A 51 17.31 0.78 -3.70
CA SER A 51 18.18 1.78 -3.07
C SER A 51 19.02 1.21 -1.93
N ALA A 52 18.43 0.35 -1.08
CA ALA A 52 19.15 -0.31 0.00
C ALA A 52 20.25 -1.25 -0.51
N ASN A 53 20.04 -1.93 -1.65
CA ASN A 53 21.07 -2.75 -2.30
C ASN A 53 22.20 -1.90 -2.91
N GLY A 54 21.93 -0.64 -3.27
CA GLY A 54 22.91 0.28 -3.85
C GLY A 54 24.13 0.56 -2.96
N ILE A 55 24.07 0.26 -1.66
CA ILE A 55 25.25 0.33 -0.77
C ILE A 55 26.38 -0.63 -1.19
N TYR A 56 26.04 -1.69 -1.94
CA TYR A 56 26.98 -2.69 -2.44
C TYR A 56 27.47 -2.39 -3.86
N ASP A 57 26.89 -1.40 -4.53
CA ASP A 57 27.30 -1.02 -5.86
C ASP A 57 28.71 -0.38 -5.83
N PRO A 58 29.52 -0.60 -6.88
CA PRO A 58 30.83 0.03 -6.96
C PRO A 58 30.68 1.55 -7.15
N LEU A 59 31.23 2.31 -6.20
CA LEU A 59 31.32 3.75 -6.24
C LEU A 59 32.64 4.17 -6.89
N TYR A 60 32.55 4.83 -8.04
CA TYR A 60 33.68 5.52 -8.67
C TYR A 60 33.63 7.02 -8.34
N THR A 61 34.69 7.54 -7.75
CA THR A 61 34.84 8.94 -7.34
C THR A 61 36.06 9.54 -8.02
N ILE A 62 35.86 10.69 -8.67
CA ILE A 62 36.94 11.55 -9.14
C ILE A 62 36.93 12.80 -8.28
N GLU A 63 38.05 13.07 -7.62
CA GLU A 63 38.24 14.28 -6.84
C GLU A 63 39.39 15.09 -7.44
N ALA A 64 39.11 16.34 -7.79
CA ALA A 64 40.11 17.31 -8.18
C ALA A 64 40.16 18.41 -7.12
N SER A 65 41.32 18.62 -6.51
CA SER A 65 41.51 19.66 -5.50
C SER A 65 42.68 20.56 -5.89
N THR A 66 42.57 21.84 -5.52
CA THR A 66 43.68 22.78 -5.61
C THR A 66 43.78 23.50 -4.28
N ASN A 67 45.00 23.64 -3.80
CA ASN A 67 45.28 24.30 -2.54
C ASN A 67 46.38 25.33 -2.74
N ARG A 68 46.23 26.48 -2.09
CA ARG A 68 47.25 27.52 -2.03
C ARG A 68 47.38 27.98 -0.60
N SER A 69 48.58 27.83 -0.06
CA SER A 69 48.89 28.26 1.30
C SER A 69 50.12 29.13 1.30
N LYS A 70 50.07 30.23 2.04
CA LYS A 70 51.22 31.10 2.29
C LYS A 70 51.45 31.17 3.79
N VAL A 71 52.58 30.63 4.22
CA VAL A 71 52.99 30.66 5.63
C VAL A 71 54.17 31.60 5.75
N GLN A 72 54.16 32.45 6.77
CA GLN A 72 55.27 33.31 7.13
C GLN A 72 55.66 33.00 8.57
N GLY A 73 56.95 33.00 8.85
CA GLY A 73 57.46 32.68 10.18
C GLY A 73 58.91 33.07 10.35
N PHE A 74 59.52 32.56 11.42
CA PHE A 74 60.95 32.74 11.69
C PHE A 74 61.63 31.38 11.80
N LEU A 75 62.78 31.21 11.14
CA LEU A 75 63.66 30.05 11.25
C LEU A 75 64.99 30.53 11.83
N GLN A 76 65.37 30.04 13.01
CA GLN A 76 66.60 30.45 13.72
C GLN A 76 66.73 31.99 13.89
N GLY A 77 65.60 32.69 14.11
CA GLY A 77 65.57 34.15 14.27
C GLY A 77 65.49 34.95 12.97
N PHE A 78 65.51 34.29 11.80
CA PHE A 78 65.42 34.93 10.49
C PHE A 78 64.03 34.79 9.87
N PRO A 79 63.45 35.85 9.27
CA PRO A 79 62.15 35.75 8.63
C PRO A 79 62.21 34.83 7.40
N PHE A 80 61.18 34.00 7.24
CA PHE A 80 60.95 33.23 6.03
C PHE A 80 59.50 33.38 5.56
N SER A 81 59.31 33.27 4.25
CA SER A 81 57.99 33.15 3.63
C SER A 81 58.01 31.90 2.76
N SER A 82 57.05 31.01 2.97
CA SER A 82 56.84 29.84 2.12
C SER A 82 55.48 29.95 1.45
N GLU A 83 55.47 29.97 0.13
CA GLU A 83 54.25 29.84 -0.66
C GLU A 83 54.20 28.44 -1.25
N SER A 84 53.13 27.71 -0.96
CA SER A 84 52.86 26.39 -1.52
C SER A 84 51.60 26.44 -2.37
N ARG A 85 51.68 25.83 -3.54
CA ARG A 85 50.58 25.64 -4.48
C ARG A 85 50.56 24.17 -4.82
N SER A 86 49.42 23.54 -4.64
CA SER A 86 49.24 22.15 -5.03
C SER A 86 47.95 21.96 -5.78
N TRP A 87 47.96 20.95 -6.64
CA TRP A 87 46.75 20.38 -7.19
C TRP A 87 46.84 18.88 -7.13
N SER A 88 45.71 18.22 -6.94
CA SER A 88 45.62 16.76 -7.00
C SER A 88 44.41 16.34 -7.81
N LEU A 89 44.56 15.20 -8.48
CA LEU A 89 43.50 14.48 -9.15
C LEU A 89 43.55 13.05 -8.63
N SER A 90 42.52 12.64 -7.90
CA SER A 90 42.39 11.28 -7.37
C SER A 90 41.21 10.58 -8.02
N ASN A 91 41.41 9.33 -8.38
CA ASN A 91 40.41 8.43 -8.92
C ASN A 91 40.29 7.27 -7.93
N ASN A 92 39.10 7.02 -7.40
CA ASN A 92 38.86 5.98 -6.42
C ASN A 92 37.68 5.12 -6.87
N LEU A 93 37.91 3.82 -6.99
CA LEU A 93 36.85 2.83 -7.19
C LEU A 93 36.72 2.03 -5.91
N SER A 94 35.55 2.02 -5.28
CA SER A 94 35.33 1.28 -4.03
C SER A 94 34.01 0.51 -4.05
N THR A 95 33.98 -0.65 -3.41
CA THR A 95 32.76 -1.46 -3.27
C THR A 95 32.76 -2.13 -1.90
N THR A 96 31.58 -2.23 -1.30
CA THR A 96 31.36 -2.96 -0.04
C THR A 96 30.61 -4.25 -0.34
N LEU A 97 30.96 -5.34 0.33
CA LEU A 97 30.20 -6.60 0.24
C LEU A 97 29.36 -6.81 1.50
N GLY A 98 28.30 -7.62 1.38
CA GLY A 98 27.47 -8.04 2.51
C GLY A 98 28.23 -8.80 3.62
N THR A 99 29.47 -9.23 3.37
CA THR A 99 30.37 -9.80 4.38
C THR A 99 31.00 -8.73 5.30
N GLY A 100 30.76 -7.44 5.04
CA GLY A 100 31.40 -6.33 5.76
C GLY A 100 32.84 -6.07 5.30
N THR A 101 33.20 -6.60 4.13
CA THR A 101 34.49 -6.36 3.46
C THR A 101 34.35 -5.21 2.49
N THR A 102 35.26 -4.24 2.53
CA THR A 102 35.33 -3.14 1.57
C THR A 102 36.61 -3.28 0.74
N PHE A 103 36.47 -3.27 -0.58
CA PHE A 103 37.58 -3.17 -1.53
C PHE A 103 37.66 -1.74 -2.05
N SER A 104 38.87 -1.21 -2.17
CA SER A 104 39.11 0.05 -2.87
C SER A 104 40.37 -0.01 -3.73
N ALA A 105 40.30 0.65 -4.87
CA ALA A 105 41.38 0.84 -5.80
C ALA A 105 41.50 2.35 -6.07
N ASN A 106 42.66 2.91 -5.76
CA ASN A 106 42.91 4.33 -5.89
C ASN A 106 44.08 4.58 -6.84
N LEU A 107 43.90 5.57 -7.72
CA LEU A 107 44.92 6.10 -8.61
C LEU A 107 44.91 7.63 -8.48
N GLY A 108 45.98 8.18 -7.92
CA GLY A 108 46.15 9.61 -7.72
C GLY A 108 47.36 10.17 -8.44
N ILE A 109 47.26 11.44 -8.78
CA ILE A 109 48.39 12.30 -9.11
C ILE A 109 48.24 13.60 -8.33
N GLU A 110 49.35 14.04 -7.76
CA GLU A 110 49.48 15.28 -7.02
C GLU A 110 50.68 16.05 -7.57
N HIS A 111 50.50 17.34 -7.75
CA HIS A 111 51.57 18.27 -8.05
C HIS A 111 51.70 19.23 -6.88
N ASN A 112 52.90 19.29 -6.32
CA ASN A 112 53.25 20.16 -5.22
C ASN A 112 54.37 21.08 -5.66
N PHE A 113 54.06 22.37 -5.73
CA PHE A 113 55.01 23.44 -5.96
C PHE A 113 55.15 24.28 -4.68
N SER A 114 56.35 24.36 -4.13
CA SER A 114 56.65 25.19 -2.97
C SER A 114 57.84 26.10 -3.26
N GLU A 115 57.67 27.38 -2.97
CA GLU A 115 58.70 28.40 -3.01
C GLU A 115 58.95 28.89 -1.58
N THR A 116 60.14 28.60 -1.06
CA THR A 116 60.57 29.06 0.25
C THR A 116 61.64 30.12 0.09
N ILE A 117 61.34 31.33 0.58
CA ILE A 117 62.25 32.46 0.61
C ILE A 117 62.73 32.63 2.04
N THR A 118 64.04 32.52 2.24
CA THR A 118 64.70 32.77 3.53
C THR A 118 65.64 33.95 3.41
N ASN A 119 65.77 34.75 4.46
CA ASN A 119 66.74 35.85 4.50
C ASN A 119 67.67 35.64 5.70
N LEU A 120 68.79 34.95 5.46
CA LEU A 120 69.80 34.69 6.48
C LEU A 120 70.92 35.73 6.36
N PHE A 121 71.12 36.52 7.41
CA PHE A 121 72.18 37.53 7.48
C PHE A 121 72.20 38.53 6.30
N GLY A 122 71.03 38.89 5.76
CA GLY A 122 70.92 39.80 4.62
C GLY A 122 71.15 39.14 3.26
N VAL A 123 71.40 37.83 3.23
CA VAL A 123 71.47 37.01 2.03
C VAL A 123 70.13 36.32 1.83
N GLN A 124 69.47 36.62 0.71
CA GLN A 124 68.23 35.96 0.32
C GLN A 124 68.56 34.64 -0.37
N ASP A 125 68.07 33.53 0.18
CA ASP A 125 68.10 32.20 -0.46
C ASP A 125 66.67 31.78 -0.82
N THR A 126 66.47 31.42 -2.09
CA THR A 126 65.19 30.95 -2.63
C THR A 126 65.31 29.48 -2.96
N ARG A 127 64.52 28.65 -2.28
CA ARG A 127 64.41 27.21 -2.54
C ARG A 127 63.10 26.92 -3.25
N LEU A 128 63.21 26.31 -4.41
CA LEU A 128 62.09 25.81 -5.19
C LEU A 128 62.01 24.30 -5.02
N GLN A 129 60.83 23.81 -4.69
CA GLN A 129 60.50 22.41 -4.69
C GLN A 129 59.32 22.22 -5.63
N ASP A 130 59.54 21.51 -6.73
CA ASP A 130 58.50 21.17 -7.70
C ASP A 130 58.45 19.65 -7.78
N THR A 131 57.33 19.06 -7.40
CA THR A 131 57.22 17.60 -7.28
C THR A 131 55.91 17.12 -7.85
N PHE A 132 55.98 16.12 -8.73
CA PHE A 132 54.84 15.33 -9.12
C PHE A 132 54.91 14.00 -8.39
N THR A 133 53.85 13.65 -7.68
CA THR A 133 53.69 12.39 -6.99
C THR A 133 52.51 11.67 -7.61
N SER A 134 52.70 10.42 -8.02
CA SER A 134 51.60 9.55 -8.43
C SER A 134 51.55 8.34 -7.52
N ASN A 135 50.36 7.84 -7.25
CA ASN A 135 50.16 6.66 -6.42
C ASN A 135 49.08 5.76 -7.03
N ALA A 136 49.34 4.47 -7.05
CA ALA A 136 48.35 3.45 -7.35
C ALA A 136 48.30 2.48 -6.17
N ASN A 137 47.14 2.30 -5.53
CA ASN A 137 47.00 1.38 -4.42
C ASN A 137 45.70 0.60 -4.47
N LEU A 138 45.77 -0.62 -3.94
CA LEU A 138 44.66 -1.49 -3.67
C LEU A 138 44.57 -1.67 -2.16
N SER A 139 43.37 -1.54 -1.60
CA SER A 139 43.15 -1.80 -0.18
C SER A 139 41.92 -2.67 0.07
N VAL A 140 42.02 -3.50 1.09
CA VAL A 140 40.96 -4.38 1.58
C VAL A 140 40.78 -4.09 3.05
N THR A 141 39.56 -3.69 3.43
CA THR A 141 39.19 -3.46 4.83
C THR A 141 38.13 -4.47 5.26
N GLN A 142 38.40 -5.23 6.31
CA GLN A 142 37.46 -6.18 6.90
C GLN A 142 37.07 -5.73 8.31
N GLN A 143 35.77 -5.56 8.55
CA GLN A 143 35.25 -5.47 9.92
C GLN A 143 35.17 -6.88 10.51
N LEU A 144 35.94 -7.15 11.57
CA LEU A 144 35.99 -8.46 12.21
C LEU A 144 34.85 -8.62 13.21
N LEU A 145 34.79 -7.80 14.27
CA LEU A 145 33.81 -7.97 15.37
C LEU A 145 32.39 -7.56 14.98
N ARG A 146 32.22 -6.35 14.44
CA ARG A 146 30.90 -5.90 13.94
C ARG A 146 30.50 -6.61 12.64
N GLY A 147 31.45 -7.18 11.90
CA GLY A 147 31.19 -7.91 10.65
C GLY A 147 30.96 -9.41 10.81
N VAL A 148 31.13 -10.02 12.00
CA VAL A 148 30.98 -11.49 12.19
C VAL A 148 29.62 -12.00 11.73
N ARG A 149 28.56 -11.22 11.96
CA ARG A 149 27.20 -11.60 11.56
C ARG A 149 26.87 -10.98 10.21
N PHE A 150 26.86 -11.80 9.17
CA PHE A 150 26.38 -11.42 7.84
C PHE A 150 25.05 -10.65 7.90
N ARG A 151 24.09 -11.13 8.71
CA ARG A 151 22.77 -10.51 8.91
C ARG A 151 22.82 -9.04 9.35
N TYR A 152 23.81 -8.65 10.15
CA TYR A 152 23.96 -7.25 10.59
C TYR A 152 24.45 -6.35 9.46
N ASN A 153 25.39 -6.82 8.64
CA ASN A 153 25.92 -6.06 7.52
C ASN A 153 24.86 -5.87 6.41
N VAL A 154 23.92 -6.81 6.27
CA VAL A 154 22.77 -6.72 5.35
C VAL A 154 21.49 -6.25 6.02
N GLN A 155 21.57 -5.64 7.22
CA GLN A 155 20.39 -5.25 7.98
C GLN A 155 19.50 -4.28 7.20
N ASN A 156 20.08 -3.30 6.51
CA ASN A 156 19.32 -2.29 5.77
C ASN A 156 18.55 -2.93 4.60
N VAL A 157 19.16 -3.88 3.89
CA VAL A 157 18.51 -4.65 2.83
C VAL A 157 17.44 -5.58 3.39
N THR A 158 17.70 -6.19 4.54
CA THR A 158 16.73 -7.06 5.21
C THR A 158 15.51 -6.25 5.65
N GLN A 159 15.71 -5.07 6.26
CA GLN A 159 14.66 -4.14 6.66
C GLN A 159 13.85 -3.64 5.44
N ALA A 160 14.53 -3.24 4.36
CA ALA A 160 13.86 -2.82 3.13
C ALA A 160 13.06 -3.96 2.48
N ARG A 161 13.56 -5.20 2.55
CA ARG A 161 12.83 -6.38 2.08
C ARG A 161 11.59 -6.65 2.92
N THR A 162 11.70 -6.62 4.24
CA THR A 162 10.53 -6.73 5.13
C THR A 162 9.54 -5.61 4.87
N GLY A 163 10.01 -4.39 4.58
CA GLY A 163 9.18 -3.26 4.17
C GLY A 163 8.41 -3.52 2.87
N LEU A 164 9.04 -4.16 1.89
CA LEU A 164 8.37 -4.61 0.65
C LEU A 164 7.31 -5.70 0.96
N GLU A 165 7.66 -6.73 1.73
CA GLU A 165 6.71 -7.77 2.15
C GLU A 165 5.49 -7.19 2.89
N LEU A 166 5.71 -6.19 3.75
CA LEU A 166 4.62 -5.46 4.43
C LEU A 166 3.76 -4.67 3.45
N ALA A 167 4.35 -3.99 2.47
CA ALA A 167 3.62 -3.24 1.45
C ALA A 167 2.81 -4.16 0.52
N GLU A 168 3.30 -5.35 0.21
CA GLU A 168 2.57 -6.39 -0.53
C GLU A 168 1.35 -6.90 0.25
N LEU A 169 1.50 -7.17 1.55
CA LEU A 169 0.39 -7.58 2.41
C LEU A 169 -0.67 -6.48 2.56
N GLU A 170 -0.25 -5.22 2.71
CA GLU A 170 -1.17 -4.08 2.80
C GLU A 170 -1.89 -3.85 1.47
N LEU A 171 -1.23 -4.05 0.33
CA LEU A 171 -1.90 -4.03 -0.98
C LEU A 171 -3.00 -5.09 -1.07
N GLU A 172 -2.72 -6.32 -0.65
CA GLU A 172 -3.71 -7.38 -0.67
C GLU A 172 -4.89 -7.07 0.28
N LYS A 173 -4.60 -6.49 1.44
CA LYS A 173 -5.63 -6.02 2.37
C LYS A 173 -6.51 -4.94 1.75
N GLN A 174 -5.93 -3.97 1.05
CA GLN A 174 -6.69 -2.92 0.37
C GLN A 174 -7.54 -3.47 -0.78
N ARG A 175 -7.06 -4.49 -1.51
CA ARG A 175 -7.87 -5.20 -2.51
C ARG A 175 -9.08 -5.88 -1.86
N GLN A 176 -8.87 -6.55 -0.73
CA GLN A 176 -9.94 -7.22 -0.02
C GLN A 176 -10.99 -6.23 0.53
N GLU A 177 -10.54 -5.06 1.02
CA GLU A 177 -11.42 -3.98 1.44
C GLU A 177 -12.24 -3.41 0.26
N ALA A 178 -11.60 -3.22 -0.90
CA ALA A 178 -12.27 -2.76 -2.11
C ALA A 178 -13.33 -3.75 -2.62
N LEU A 179 -13.03 -5.05 -2.57
CA LEU A 179 -14.00 -6.11 -2.88
C LEU A 179 -15.19 -6.08 -1.92
N TYR A 180 -14.94 -5.98 -0.61
CA TYR A 180 -16.02 -5.92 0.38
C TYR A 180 -16.89 -4.67 0.24
N THR A 181 -16.27 -3.50 0.06
CA THR A 181 -16.99 -2.23 -0.16
C THR A 181 -17.86 -2.29 -1.42
N ALA A 182 -17.34 -2.87 -2.51
CA ALA A 182 -18.11 -3.07 -3.73
C ALA A 182 -19.25 -4.08 -3.53
N ALA A 183 -19.03 -5.13 -2.74
CA ALA A 183 -20.09 -6.06 -2.39
C ALA A 183 -21.21 -5.41 -1.58
N GLU A 184 -20.86 -4.61 -0.58
CA GLU A 184 -21.81 -3.83 0.22
C GLU A 184 -22.64 -2.89 -0.65
N ALA A 185 -21.98 -2.13 -1.53
CA ALA A 185 -22.64 -1.24 -2.47
C ALA A 185 -23.59 -2.01 -3.41
N TYR A 186 -23.13 -3.12 -4.00
CA TYR A 186 -23.90 -3.88 -4.98
C TYR A 186 -25.17 -4.48 -4.38
N TRP A 187 -25.05 -5.17 -3.24
CA TRP A 187 -26.19 -5.80 -2.59
C TRP A 187 -27.17 -4.76 -2.03
N SER A 188 -26.67 -3.65 -1.49
CA SER A 188 -27.53 -2.53 -1.07
C SER A 188 -28.31 -1.94 -2.26
N TRP A 189 -27.65 -1.77 -3.41
CA TRP A 189 -28.32 -1.32 -4.63
C TRP A 189 -29.34 -2.33 -5.16
N ALA A 190 -29.01 -3.61 -5.20
CA ALA A 190 -29.93 -4.66 -5.61
C ALA A 190 -31.21 -4.66 -4.74
N TYR A 191 -31.06 -4.46 -3.43
CA TYR A 191 -32.20 -4.32 -2.52
C TYR A 191 -33.04 -3.06 -2.81
N GLN A 192 -32.42 -1.89 -2.97
CA GLN A 192 -33.15 -0.65 -3.29
C GLN A 192 -33.86 -0.74 -4.65
N HIS A 193 -33.23 -1.41 -5.62
CA HIS A 193 -33.83 -1.67 -6.92
C HIS A 193 -35.09 -2.53 -6.80
N GLU A 194 -35.04 -3.60 -6.02
CA GLU A 194 -36.22 -4.45 -5.77
C GLU A 194 -37.36 -3.67 -5.10
N LEU A 195 -37.06 -2.80 -4.13
CA LEU A 195 -38.06 -1.92 -3.52
C LEU A 195 -38.70 -0.97 -4.52
N HIS A 196 -37.91 -0.43 -5.45
CA HIS A 196 -38.44 0.40 -6.53
C HIS A 196 -39.37 -0.40 -7.46
N GLN A 197 -39.02 -1.64 -7.81
CA GLN A 197 -39.89 -2.51 -8.61
C GLN A 197 -41.21 -2.83 -7.91
N ILE A 198 -41.17 -3.11 -6.59
CA ILE A 198 -42.38 -3.30 -5.77
C ILE A 198 -43.24 -2.03 -5.78
N ALA A 199 -42.64 -0.85 -5.63
CA ALA A 199 -43.36 0.42 -5.66
C ALA A 199 -43.99 0.72 -7.04
N LEU A 200 -43.30 0.40 -8.14
CA LEU A 200 -43.86 0.49 -9.49
C LEU A 200 -45.06 -0.44 -9.68
N GLY A 201 -44.98 -1.67 -9.17
CA GLY A 201 -46.11 -2.60 -9.13
C GLY A 201 -47.32 -2.01 -8.39
N SER A 202 -47.10 -1.39 -7.23
CA SER A 202 -48.17 -0.72 -6.46
C SER A 202 -48.82 0.44 -7.25
N VAL A 203 -48.06 1.17 -8.08
CA VAL A 203 -48.62 2.19 -8.99
C VAL A 203 -49.52 1.56 -10.05
N GLU A 204 -49.10 0.46 -10.67
CA GLU A 204 -49.88 -0.26 -11.68
C GLU A 204 -51.22 -0.76 -11.09
N VAL A 205 -51.16 -1.35 -9.88
CA VAL A 205 -52.36 -1.77 -9.16
C VAL A 205 -53.27 -0.58 -8.84
N SER A 206 -52.72 0.53 -8.36
CA SER A 206 -53.50 1.74 -8.03
C SER A 206 -54.13 2.38 -9.25
N LEU A 207 -53.46 2.33 -10.41
CA LEU A 207 -53.98 2.81 -11.69
C LEU A 207 -55.19 1.99 -12.12
N GLU A 208 -55.08 0.66 -12.05
CA GLU A 208 -56.17 -0.23 -12.43
C GLU A 208 -57.35 -0.13 -11.47
N ALA A 209 -57.09 0.01 -10.16
CA ALA A 209 -58.13 0.27 -9.16
C ALA A 209 -58.89 1.58 -9.44
N LEU A 210 -58.19 2.65 -9.81
CA LEU A 210 -58.83 3.92 -10.21
C LEU A 210 -59.65 3.75 -11.50
N ARG A 211 -59.15 3.00 -12.48
CA ARG A 211 -59.86 2.73 -13.74
C ARG A 211 -61.18 2.00 -13.48
N VAL A 212 -61.15 0.93 -12.69
CA VAL A 212 -62.34 0.15 -12.31
C VAL A 212 -63.28 0.99 -11.44
N GLY A 213 -62.77 1.71 -10.45
CA GLY A 213 -63.58 2.57 -9.57
C GLY A 213 -64.31 3.67 -10.32
N ARG A 214 -63.69 4.31 -11.32
CA ARG A 214 -64.35 5.32 -12.18
C ARG A 214 -65.54 4.73 -12.96
N LEU A 215 -65.37 3.54 -13.54
CA LEU A 215 -66.46 2.85 -14.24
C LEU A 215 -67.63 2.51 -13.30
N GLN A 216 -67.32 2.11 -12.05
CA GLN A 216 -68.35 1.84 -11.04
C GLN A 216 -69.11 3.11 -10.62
N VAL A 217 -68.44 4.26 -10.52
CA VAL A 217 -69.08 5.56 -10.28
C VAL A 217 -70.00 5.95 -11.45
N GLU A 218 -69.55 5.80 -12.70
CA GLU A 218 -70.34 6.09 -13.90
C GLU A 218 -71.60 5.22 -13.99
N SER A 219 -71.51 3.96 -13.55
CA SER A 219 -72.65 3.04 -13.47
C SER A 219 -73.55 3.24 -12.23
N GLY A 220 -73.22 4.21 -11.35
CA GLY A 220 -73.97 4.51 -10.13
C GLY A 220 -73.79 3.51 -8.99
N GLN A 221 -72.84 2.58 -9.09
CA GLN A 221 -72.58 1.53 -8.09
C GLN A 221 -71.66 2.01 -6.95
N LEU A 222 -70.89 3.07 -7.18
CA LEU A 222 -69.93 3.62 -6.23
C LEU A 222 -70.14 5.13 -6.06
N ALA A 223 -69.96 5.66 -4.85
CA ALA A 223 -70.11 7.08 -4.58
C ALA A 223 -68.94 7.89 -5.21
N PRO A 224 -69.16 9.11 -5.75
CA PRO A 224 -68.10 9.93 -6.35
C PRO A 224 -66.91 10.20 -5.41
N VAL A 225 -67.15 10.26 -4.10
CA VAL A 225 -66.10 10.44 -3.08
C VAL A 225 -65.08 9.29 -3.08
N GLU A 226 -65.48 8.07 -3.43
CA GLU A 226 -64.58 6.92 -3.49
C GLU A 226 -63.62 7.02 -4.68
N ALA A 227 -64.04 7.60 -5.81
CA ALA A 227 -63.11 7.88 -6.92
C ALA A 227 -62.03 8.88 -6.51
N THR A 228 -62.37 9.91 -5.74
CA THR A 228 -61.39 10.86 -5.20
C THR A 228 -60.42 10.18 -4.21
N ARG A 229 -60.88 9.21 -3.42
CA ARG A 229 -60.01 8.42 -2.52
C ARG A 229 -59.04 7.52 -3.30
N LEU A 230 -59.51 6.85 -4.36
CA LEU A 230 -58.67 6.05 -5.25
C LEU A 230 -57.64 6.91 -5.98
N GLU A 231 -58.02 8.13 -6.39
CA GLU A 231 -57.09 9.08 -7.00
C GLU A 231 -56.03 9.55 -6.00
N ALA A 232 -56.40 9.84 -4.75
CA ALA A 232 -55.45 10.14 -3.69
C ALA A 232 -54.48 8.97 -3.42
N ALA A 233 -54.97 7.73 -3.42
CA ALA A 233 -54.14 6.54 -3.27
C ALA A 233 -53.14 6.38 -4.43
N LEU A 234 -53.56 6.62 -5.67
CA LEU A 234 -52.66 6.62 -6.83
C LEU A 234 -51.59 7.71 -6.72
N VAL A 235 -51.93 8.91 -6.26
CA VAL A 235 -50.95 9.98 -6.03
C VAL A 235 -49.92 9.55 -4.99
N GLN A 236 -50.36 8.92 -3.89
CA GLN A 236 -49.45 8.41 -2.86
C GLN A 236 -48.54 7.29 -3.40
N ALA A 237 -49.10 6.33 -4.17
CA ALA A 237 -48.32 5.26 -4.79
C ALA A 237 -47.24 5.83 -5.74
N ARG A 238 -47.59 6.84 -6.53
CA ARG A 238 -46.65 7.53 -7.42
C ARG A 238 -45.55 8.27 -6.67
N GLN A 239 -45.87 8.91 -5.55
CA GLN A 239 -44.86 9.54 -4.68
C GLN A 239 -43.91 8.50 -4.12
N ASN A 240 -44.43 7.40 -3.57
CA ASN A 240 -43.61 6.32 -3.03
C ASN A 240 -42.69 5.69 -4.10
N ALA A 241 -43.20 5.51 -5.33
CA ALA A 241 -42.39 5.01 -6.44
C ALA A 241 -41.30 5.99 -6.87
N LEU A 242 -41.59 7.30 -6.89
CA LEU A 242 -40.60 8.34 -7.16
C LEU A 242 -39.49 8.34 -6.10
N ASP A 243 -39.85 8.27 -4.82
CA ASP A 243 -38.90 8.25 -3.71
C ASP A 243 -38.03 6.98 -3.74
N ALA A 244 -38.63 5.80 -3.97
CA ALA A 244 -37.91 4.55 -4.13
C ALA A 244 -36.99 4.56 -5.37
N GLY A 245 -37.44 5.16 -6.47
CA GLY A 245 -36.62 5.36 -7.67
C GLY A 245 -35.38 6.22 -7.39
N ASN A 246 -35.55 7.35 -6.71
CA ASN A 246 -34.43 8.22 -6.31
C ASN A 246 -33.43 7.48 -5.40
N LEU A 247 -33.91 6.66 -4.45
CA LEU A 247 -33.04 5.85 -3.59
C LEU A 247 -32.29 4.76 -4.38
N SER A 248 -32.96 4.11 -5.32
CA SER A 248 -32.33 3.13 -6.21
C SER A 248 -31.26 3.79 -7.10
N GLU A 249 -31.50 4.98 -7.62
CA GLU A 249 -30.51 5.73 -8.41
C GLU A 249 -29.32 6.19 -7.57
N GLN A 250 -29.56 6.65 -6.34
CA GLN A 250 -28.50 6.98 -5.39
C GLN A 250 -27.62 5.76 -5.10
N ALA A 251 -28.23 4.60 -4.84
CA ALA A 251 -27.49 3.37 -4.59
C ALA A 251 -26.72 2.88 -5.83
N ALA A 252 -27.29 3.04 -7.03
CA ALA A 252 -26.59 2.76 -8.29
C ALA A 252 -25.33 3.61 -8.44
N ASN A 253 -25.41 4.90 -8.11
CA ASN A 253 -24.26 5.80 -8.15
C ASN A 253 -23.16 5.39 -7.16
N VAL A 254 -23.51 4.86 -5.99
CA VAL A 254 -22.51 4.34 -5.03
C VAL A 254 -21.76 3.13 -5.61
N VAL A 255 -22.46 2.23 -6.31
CA VAL A 255 -21.83 1.08 -7.00
C VAL A 255 -20.91 1.57 -8.12
N LEU A 256 -21.37 2.52 -8.95
CA LEU A 256 -20.57 3.09 -10.03
C LEU A 256 -19.28 3.72 -9.49
N LEU A 257 -19.36 4.49 -8.40
CA LEU A 257 -18.19 5.05 -7.73
C LEU A 257 -17.25 3.96 -7.21
N ALA A 258 -17.78 2.89 -6.61
CA ALA A 258 -16.98 1.74 -6.16
C ALA A 258 -16.27 1.02 -7.33
N MET A 259 -16.87 1.02 -8.54
CA MET A 259 -16.31 0.51 -9.79
C MET A 259 -15.35 1.49 -10.49
N GLY A 260 -15.15 2.69 -9.94
CA GLY A 260 -14.35 3.76 -10.54
C GLY A 260 -15.00 4.37 -11.80
N GLN A 261 -16.32 4.35 -11.91
CA GLN A 261 -17.09 4.92 -13.01
C GLN A 261 -17.80 6.20 -12.57
N ASP A 262 -18.04 7.12 -13.52
CA ASP A 262 -18.77 8.36 -13.24
C ASP A 262 -20.25 8.09 -12.93
N PRO A 263 -20.84 8.78 -11.94
CA PRO A 263 -22.27 8.73 -11.65
C PRO A 263 -23.16 9.16 -12.83
N GLY A 264 -24.40 8.68 -12.86
CA GLY A 264 -25.41 9.11 -13.84
C GLY A 264 -25.54 8.22 -15.09
N VAL A 265 -24.82 7.11 -15.16
CA VAL A 265 -25.05 6.07 -16.16
C VAL A 265 -26.24 5.21 -15.73
N SER A 266 -27.23 5.03 -16.60
CA SER A 266 -28.35 4.12 -16.32
C SER A 266 -27.88 2.67 -16.32
N VAL A 267 -27.96 2.02 -15.15
CA VAL A 267 -27.56 0.64 -14.91
C VAL A 267 -28.66 -0.14 -14.22
N LEU A 268 -28.66 -1.46 -14.39
CA LEU A 268 -29.62 -2.39 -13.78
C LEU A 268 -28.89 -3.55 -13.12
N PRO A 269 -29.28 -3.98 -11.90
CA PRO A 269 -28.65 -5.13 -11.29
C PRO A 269 -29.11 -6.40 -12.02
N SER A 270 -28.16 -7.17 -12.53
CA SER A 270 -28.46 -8.39 -13.30
C SER A 270 -28.30 -9.68 -12.50
N THR A 271 -27.65 -9.63 -11.34
CA THR A 271 -27.42 -10.81 -10.50
C THR A 271 -28.47 -10.84 -9.40
N LEU A 272 -29.27 -11.92 -9.36
CA LEU A 272 -30.21 -12.13 -8.28
C LEU A 272 -29.47 -12.67 -7.06
N PRO A 273 -29.92 -12.35 -5.83
CA PRO A 273 -29.32 -12.89 -4.62
C PRO A 273 -29.26 -14.42 -4.55
N GLY A 274 -30.06 -15.15 -5.34
CA GLY A 274 -30.07 -16.62 -5.39
C GLY A 274 -28.99 -17.25 -6.29
N ASP A 275 -28.34 -16.48 -7.17
CA ASP A 275 -27.42 -17.02 -8.18
C ASP A 275 -25.99 -17.25 -7.67
N VAL A 276 -25.68 -16.77 -6.45
CA VAL A 276 -24.37 -16.95 -5.82
C VAL A 276 -24.36 -18.27 -5.02
N PRO A 277 -23.36 -19.16 -5.20
CA PRO A 277 -23.32 -20.43 -4.48
C PRO A 277 -23.11 -20.26 -2.97
N ASP A 278 -23.74 -21.12 -2.17
CA ASP A 278 -23.50 -21.23 -0.72
C ASP A 278 -22.26 -22.10 -0.48
N VAL A 279 -21.08 -21.49 -0.39
CA VAL A 279 -19.79 -22.23 -0.32
C VAL A 279 -19.22 -22.32 1.10
N LEU A 280 -19.93 -21.85 2.13
CA LEU A 280 -19.33 -21.69 3.45
C LEU A 280 -19.64 -22.83 4.42
N ASP A 281 -18.57 -23.29 5.06
CA ASP A 281 -18.65 -24.18 6.21
C ASP A 281 -19.12 -23.38 7.43
N LEU A 282 -20.20 -23.85 8.07
CA LEU A 282 -20.83 -23.20 9.21
C LEU A 282 -20.20 -23.64 10.55
N ASP A 283 -19.13 -24.43 10.54
CA ASP A 283 -18.37 -24.74 11.74
C ASP A 283 -17.52 -23.53 12.19
N ALA A 284 -17.86 -23.00 13.37
CA ALA A 284 -17.18 -21.85 13.96
C ALA A 284 -15.72 -22.17 14.28
N ALA A 285 -15.41 -23.38 14.75
CA ALA A 285 -14.05 -23.75 15.13
C ALA A 285 -13.14 -23.77 13.89
N ARG A 286 -13.62 -24.36 12.79
CA ARG A 286 -12.88 -24.39 11.53
C ARG A 286 -12.74 -23.00 10.91
N ALA A 287 -13.78 -22.17 10.98
CA ALA A 287 -13.74 -20.80 10.49
C ALA A 287 -12.69 -19.94 11.23
N VAL A 288 -12.58 -20.09 12.55
CA VAL A 288 -11.56 -19.40 13.36
C VAL A 288 -10.15 -19.88 12.99
N GLU A 289 -9.94 -21.18 12.83
CA GLU A 289 -8.63 -21.73 12.44
C GLU A 289 -8.16 -21.15 11.09
N VAL A 290 -9.05 -21.12 10.10
CA VAL A 290 -8.78 -20.53 8.79
C VAL A 290 -8.44 -19.04 8.91
N ALA A 291 -9.24 -18.28 9.66
CA ALA A 291 -8.98 -16.86 9.88
C ALA A 291 -7.64 -16.60 10.58
N LEU A 292 -7.29 -17.37 11.61
CA LEU A 292 -6.00 -17.23 12.28
C LEU A 292 -4.80 -17.52 11.35
N ALA A 293 -4.99 -18.37 10.33
CA ALA A 293 -3.95 -18.73 9.37
C ALA A 293 -3.82 -17.75 8.19
N GLN A 294 -4.93 -17.18 7.72
CA GLN A 294 -5.00 -16.46 6.43
C GLN A 294 -5.40 -14.98 6.55
N ASN A 295 -5.84 -14.52 7.72
CA ASN A 295 -6.23 -13.13 7.90
C ASN A 295 -5.05 -12.17 7.66
N LEU A 296 -5.29 -11.14 6.83
CA LEU A 296 -4.26 -10.21 6.39
C LEU A 296 -3.80 -9.25 7.51
N ASP A 297 -4.67 -8.87 8.45
CA ASP A 297 -4.26 -8.05 9.60
C ASP A 297 -3.30 -8.82 10.52
N LEU A 298 -3.52 -10.13 10.71
CA LEU A 298 -2.58 -11.00 11.43
C LEU A 298 -1.28 -11.17 10.68
N ALA A 299 -1.32 -11.32 9.35
CA ALA A 299 -0.12 -11.41 8.53
C ALA A 299 0.73 -10.13 8.66
N VAL A 300 0.13 -8.95 8.53
CA VAL A 300 0.79 -7.65 8.71
C VAL A 300 1.35 -7.49 10.13
N SER A 301 0.57 -7.83 11.16
CA SER A 301 1.02 -7.75 12.56
C SER A 301 2.19 -8.70 12.85
N THR A 302 2.13 -9.93 12.32
CA THR A 302 3.19 -10.94 12.46
C THR A 302 4.47 -10.47 11.77
N ARG A 303 4.40 -9.89 10.57
CA ARG A 303 5.56 -9.32 9.88
C ARG A 303 6.16 -8.13 10.63
N ASN A 304 5.33 -7.28 11.23
CA ASN A 304 5.79 -6.20 12.10
C ASN A 304 6.50 -6.71 13.37
N LEU A 305 6.05 -7.85 13.92
CA LEU A 305 6.71 -8.51 15.04
C LEU A 305 8.08 -9.08 14.63
N GLU A 306 8.17 -9.73 13.47
CA GLU A 306 9.44 -10.20 12.90
C GLU A 306 10.44 -9.06 12.68
N GLN A 307 9.96 -7.93 12.15
CA GLN A 307 10.76 -6.71 12.02
C GLN A 307 11.30 -6.24 13.37
N SER A 308 10.44 -6.22 14.40
CA SER A 308 10.85 -5.82 15.76
C SER A 308 11.89 -6.77 16.37
N LYS A 309 11.82 -8.07 16.07
CA LYS A 309 12.84 -9.06 16.47
C LYS A 309 14.19 -8.78 15.80
N LEU A 310 14.19 -8.45 14.50
CA LEU A 310 15.40 -8.04 13.79
C LEU A 310 16.01 -6.79 14.39
N ASP A 311 15.19 -5.81 14.77
CA ASP A 311 15.67 -4.57 15.40
C ASP A 311 16.31 -4.82 16.77
N VAL A 312 15.76 -5.73 17.58
CA VAL A 312 16.38 -6.20 18.83
C VAL A 312 17.74 -6.86 18.58
N ASP A 313 17.82 -7.74 17.58
CA ASP A 313 19.08 -8.41 17.21
C ASP A 313 20.14 -7.40 16.74
N ASN A 314 19.73 -6.40 15.95
CA ASN A 314 20.61 -5.33 15.48
C ASN A 314 21.07 -4.42 16.63
N ALA A 315 20.17 -4.04 17.54
CA ALA A 315 20.52 -3.23 18.71
C ALA A 315 21.47 -3.97 19.67
N ARG A 316 21.26 -5.27 19.88
CA ARG A 316 22.18 -6.14 20.64
C ARG A 316 23.56 -6.19 19.99
N HIS A 317 23.61 -6.32 18.67
CA HIS A 317 24.87 -6.33 17.92
C HIS A 317 25.59 -4.98 17.95
N GLY A 318 24.86 -3.87 17.97
CA GLY A 318 25.41 -2.52 18.14
C GLY A 318 26.15 -2.29 19.46
N LEU A 319 25.98 -3.17 20.46
CA LEU A 319 26.75 -3.13 21.71
C LEU A 319 28.19 -3.63 21.56
N LEU A 320 28.51 -4.34 20.47
CA LEU A 320 29.83 -4.90 20.25
C LEU A 320 30.88 -3.82 19.91
N PRO A 321 32.11 -3.95 20.41
CA PRO A 321 33.26 -3.19 19.93
C PRO A 321 33.47 -3.30 18.42
N SER A 322 34.06 -2.28 17.80
CA SER A 322 34.53 -2.41 16.42
C SER A 322 36.01 -2.82 16.39
N LEU A 323 36.32 -3.73 15.48
CA LEU A 323 37.68 -4.12 15.13
C LEU A 323 37.73 -4.19 13.60
N SER A 324 38.44 -3.27 12.97
CA SER A 324 38.70 -3.31 11.54
C SER A 324 40.16 -3.67 11.28
N VAL A 325 40.38 -4.44 10.22
CA VAL A 325 41.72 -4.72 9.70
C VAL A 325 41.75 -4.23 8.26
N THR A 326 42.71 -3.36 7.96
CA THR A 326 42.92 -2.81 6.62
C THR A 326 44.31 -3.20 6.14
N GLY A 327 44.35 -3.99 5.07
CA GLY A 327 45.56 -4.24 4.30
C GLY A 327 45.55 -3.39 3.05
N SER A 328 46.65 -2.70 2.75
CA SER A 328 46.84 -2.03 1.46
C SER A 328 48.19 -2.32 0.87
N THR A 329 48.25 -2.34 -0.46
CA THR A 329 49.47 -2.48 -1.23
C THR A 329 49.40 -1.53 -2.41
N GLY A 330 50.54 -0.99 -2.81
CA GLY A 330 50.56 -0.03 -3.90
C GLY A 330 51.97 0.28 -4.37
N VAL A 331 52.02 1.12 -5.38
CA VAL A 331 53.23 1.71 -5.93
C VAL A 331 53.06 3.21 -5.96
N ALA A 332 54.09 3.93 -5.55
CA ALA A 332 54.20 5.36 -5.71
C ALA A 332 55.32 5.68 -6.69
N SER A 333 55.23 6.86 -7.30
CA SER A 333 56.25 7.41 -8.18
C SER A 333 56.36 8.88 -7.84
N GLN A 334 57.60 9.38 -7.78
CA GLN A 334 57.87 10.79 -7.55
C GLN A 334 58.83 11.28 -8.64
N ARG A 335 58.49 12.38 -9.30
CA ARG A 335 59.32 13.06 -10.29
C ARG A 335 59.58 14.49 -9.82
N CYS A 336 60.83 14.95 -9.91
CA CYS A 336 61.24 16.28 -9.45
C CYS A 336 62.33 16.85 -10.38
N PRO A 337 62.48 18.18 -10.52
CA PRO A 337 63.48 18.74 -11.41
C PRO A 337 64.90 18.41 -10.93
N PRO A 338 65.86 18.23 -11.85
CA PRO A 338 67.26 18.01 -11.50
C PRO A 338 67.77 19.13 -10.57
N GLY A 339 68.40 18.76 -9.45
CA GLY A 339 69.00 19.71 -8.50
C GLY A 339 68.04 20.37 -7.49
N THR A 340 66.73 20.06 -7.51
CA THR A 340 65.74 20.60 -6.54
C THR A 340 65.36 19.61 -5.43
N GLY A 341 65.71 18.32 -5.58
CA GLY A 341 65.36 17.23 -4.65
C GLY A 341 66.28 17.09 -3.42
N GLY A 342 66.82 18.17 -2.87
CA GLY A 342 67.64 18.10 -1.64
C GLY A 342 68.87 17.17 -1.70
N GLY A 343 69.40 16.90 -2.90
CA GLY A 343 70.54 15.99 -3.13
C GLY A 343 70.19 14.61 -3.68
N LEU A 344 68.91 14.33 -3.99
CA LEU A 344 68.47 13.11 -4.67
C LEU A 344 68.23 13.38 -6.17
N ASP A 345 68.81 12.53 -7.03
CA ASP A 345 68.52 12.52 -8.48
C ASP A 345 67.10 11.97 -8.71
N CYS A 346 66.12 12.84 -8.92
CA CYS A 346 64.83 12.44 -9.49
C CYS A 346 64.88 12.56 -11.02
N PRO A 347 64.20 11.67 -11.77
CA PRO A 347 64.04 11.84 -13.21
C PRO A 347 63.06 12.98 -13.56
N GLU A 348 63.18 13.52 -14.78
CA GLU A 348 62.56 14.78 -15.23
C GLU A 348 61.05 14.95 -14.95
N THR A 349 60.66 16.20 -14.68
CA THR A 349 59.30 16.61 -14.30
C THR A 349 58.30 16.60 -15.43
N SER A 350 57.32 15.70 -15.33
CA SER A 350 56.05 15.84 -16.02
C SER A 350 54.96 15.03 -15.34
N ALA A 351 53.71 15.47 -15.47
CA ALA A 351 52.55 14.71 -14.98
C ALA A 351 52.46 13.32 -15.61
N LEU A 352 52.70 13.23 -16.93
CA LEU A 352 52.74 11.94 -17.65
C LEU A 352 53.93 11.07 -17.23
N GLY A 353 55.10 11.68 -16.96
CA GLY A 353 56.27 10.97 -16.46
C GLY A 353 56.07 10.41 -15.04
N SER A 354 55.35 11.13 -14.18
CA SER A 354 55.00 10.65 -12.83
C SER A 354 54.06 9.45 -12.88
N LEU A 355 53.04 9.49 -13.75
CA LEU A 355 52.13 8.35 -13.98
C LEU A 355 52.85 7.17 -14.63
N GLY A 356 53.68 7.42 -15.65
CA GLY A 356 54.50 6.38 -16.29
C GLY A 356 55.49 5.74 -15.32
N GLY A 357 55.99 6.52 -14.36
CA GLY A 357 56.88 6.05 -13.30
C GLY A 357 56.26 5.04 -12.34
N LEU A 358 54.92 4.87 -12.31
CA LEU A 358 54.28 3.79 -11.54
C LEU A 358 54.61 2.41 -12.12
N LEU A 359 54.88 2.34 -13.43
CA LEU A 359 55.19 1.11 -14.17
C LEU A 359 56.69 0.94 -14.46
N ALA A 360 57.51 1.90 -14.05
CA ALA A 360 58.95 1.89 -14.27
C ALA A 360 59.70 1.13 -13.15
N ASP A 361 60.95 0.76 -13.43
CA ASP A 361 61.80 0.02 -12.48
C ASP A 361 62.19 0.84 -11.25
N ASP A 362 62.08 2.17 -11.33
CA ASP A 362 62.36 3.12 -10.25
C ASP A 362 61.11 3.45 -9.39
N ASN A 363 60.05 2.66 -9.51
CA ASN A 363 58.87 2.81 -8.69
C ASN A 363 59.15 2.54 -7.19
N GLN A 364 58.28 3.05 -6.34
CA GLN A 364 58.39 2.97 -4.88
C GLN A 364 57.23 2.11 -4.34
N PRO A 365 57.39 0.78 -4.27
CA PRO A 365 56.35 -0.09 -3.74
C PRO A 365 56.18 0.12 -2.23
N PHE A 366 54.93 0.09 -1.78
CA PHE A 366 54.60 0.14 -0.37
C PHE A 366 53.51 -0.87 -0.02
N MET A 367 53.56 -1.37 1.20
CA MET A 367 52.55 -2.24 1.77
C MET A 367 52.27 -1.78 3.20
N THR A 368 51.00 -1.69 3.56
CA THR A 368 50.59 -1.37 4.93
C THR A 368 49.58 -2.38 5.44
N LEU A 369 49.71 -2.74 6.71
CA LEU A 369 48.73 -3.55 7.43
C LEU A 369 48.41 -2.79 8.71
N SER A 370 47.17 -2.34 8.84
CA SER A 370 46.69 -1.59 10.00
C SER A 370 45.48 -2.27 10.62
N GLY A 371 45.39 -2.22 11.95
CA GLY A 371 44.24 -2.68 12.70
C GLY A 371 43.73 -1.55 13.58
N GLN A 372 42.42 -1.31 13.60
CA GLN A 372 41.80 -0.30 14.45
C GLN A 372 40.77 -0.96 15.36
N PHE A 373 41.00 -0.88 16.67
CA PHE A 373 40.07 -1.31 17.70
C PHE A 373 39.44 -0.11 18.38
N SER A 374 38.11 -0.06 18.43
CA SER A 374 37.38 1.02 19.10
C SER A 374 36.25 0.46 19.98
N VAL A 375 36.24 0.91 21.24
CA VAL A 375 35.26 0.52 22.26
C VAL A 375 34.65 1.79 22.86
N PRO A 376 33.34 2.02 22.71
CA PRO A 376 32.68 3.12 23.41
C PRO A 376 32.59 2.79 24.91
N LEU A 377 33.35 3.50 25.74
CA LEU A 377 33.26 3.34 27.20
C LEU A 377 31.90 3.87 27.69
N GLY A 378 31.22 3.08 28.52
CA GLY A 378 29.92 3.43 29.07
C GLY A 378 28.74 3.23 28.12
N ASN A 379 28.91 3.23 26.78
CA ASN A 379 27.92 2.91 25.72
C ASN A 379 26.43 3.11 26.07
N ARG A 380 26.06 4.24 26.69
CA ARG A 380 24.71 4.47 27.25
C ARG A 380 23.65 4.57 26.16
N SER A 381 23.99 5.16 25.00
CA SER A 381 23.10 5.29 23.86
C SER A 381 22.66 3.91 23.32
N ALA A 382 23.61 3.02 23.00
CA ALA A 382 23.26 1.70 22.47
C ALA A 382 22.55 0.79 23.49
N ARG A 383 22.85 0.94 24.80
CA ARG A 383 22.07 0.24 25.85
C ARG A 383 20.64 0.75 25.93
N GLY A 384 20.46 2.07 25.93
CA GLY A 384 19.12 2.68 25.93
C GLY A 384 18.31 2.27 24.69
N GLU A 385 18.95 2.20 23.53
CA GLU A 385 18.30 1.75 22.30
C GLU A 385 17.90 0.28 22.37
N ARG A 386 18.76 -0.63 22.87
CA ARG A 386 18.40 -2.02 23.12
C ARG A 386 17.15 -2.12 24.02
N ASP A 387 17.17 -1.44 25.16
CA ASP A 387 16.06 -1.50 26.13
C ASP A 387 14.75 -0.96 25.52
N ARG A 388 14.85 0.08 24.68
CA ARG A 388 13.72 0.64 23.92
C ARG A 388 13.13 -0.37 22.92
N VAL A 389 13.96 -1.03 22.11
CA VAL A 389 13.47 -2.00 21.12
C VAL A 389 13.01 -3.31 21.75
N GLU A 390 13.58 -3.73 22.88
CA GLU A 390 13.07 -4.88 23.65
C GLU A 390 11.69 -4.58 24.26
N GLY A 391 11.47 -3.37 24.77
CA GLY A 391 10.15 -2.91 25.21
C GLY A 391 9.14 -2.86 24.06
N LEU A 392 9.56 -2.39 22.87
CA LEU A 392 8.72 -2.38 21.68
C LEU A 392 8.37 -3.81 21.21
N LEU A 393 9.32 -4.74 21.24
CA LEU A 393 9.08 -6.14 20.91
C LEU A 393 8.01 -6.73 21.83
N TRP A 394 8.15 -6.53 23.14
CA TRP A 394 7.15 -6.99 24.12
C TRP A 394 5.77 -6.39 23.84
N GLN A 395 5.70 -5.09 23.54
CA GLN A 395 4.45 -4.43 23.15
C GLN A 395 3.83 -5.08 21.91
N ARG A 396 4.61 -5.31 20.85
CA ARG A 396 4.14 -5.94 19.60
C ARG A 396 3.66 -7.38 19.81
N GLU A 397 4.30 -8.13 20.71
CA GLU A 397 3.82 -9.47 21.10
C GLU A 397 2.44 -9.41 21.78
N GLN A 398 2.22 -8.44 22.68
CA GLN A 398 0.92 -8.25 23.31
C GLN A 398 -0.16 -7.79 22.32
N GLU A 399 0.19 -6.88 21.40
CA GLU A 399 -0.70 -6.41 20.34
C GLU A 399 -1.14 -7.56 19.42
N LEU A 400 -0.21 -8.43 19.00
CA LEU A 400 -0.53 -9.62 18.20
C LEU A 400 -1.46 -10.58 18.97
N ALA A 401 -1.16 -10.86 20.25
CA ALA A 401 -1.99 -11.73 21.08
C ALA A 401 -3.39 -11.14 21.37
N ALA A 402 -3.51 -9.81 21.44
CA ALA A 402 -4.81 -9.14 21.53
C ALA A 402 -5.57 -9.23 20.20
N LEU A 403 -4.90 -8.99 19.08
CA LEU A 403 -5.48 -9.06 17.73
C LEU A 403 -5.99 -10.47 17.40
N GLN A 404 -5.23 -11.52 17.74
CA GLN A 404 -5.66 -12.91 17.57
C GLN A 404 -6.96 -13.20 18.33
N ARG A 405 -7.06 -12.74 19.58
CA ARG A 405 -8.29 -12.90 20.40
C ARG A 405 -9.46 -12.11 19.82
N GLN A 406 -9.20 -10.88 19.37
CA GLN A 406 -10.22 -10.04 18.74
C GLN A 406 -10.77 -10.68 17.46
N ILE A 407 -9.90 -11.15 16.57
CA ILE A 407 -10.31 -11.79 15.31
C ILE A 407 -11.06 -13.08 15.59
N SER A 408 -10.60 -13.90 16.54
CA SER A 408 -11.32 -15.11 16.94
C SER A 408 -12.75 -14.79 17.38
N ALA A 409 -12.92 -13.79 18.25
CA ALA A 409 -14.23 -13.35 18.71
C ALA A 409 -15.10 -12.76 17.58
N GLN A 410 -14.50 -11.97 16.67
CA GLN A 410 -15.20 -11.41 15.51
C GLN A 410 -15.68 -12.49 14.55
N VAL A 411 -14.87 -13.52 14.29
CA VAL A 411 -15.23 -14.64 13.43
C VAL A 411 -16.33 -15.48 14.07
N GLU A 412 -16.25 -15.78 15.37
CA GLU A 412 -17.30 -16.50 16.09
C GLU A 412 -18.64 -15.74 16.09
N GLU A 413 -18.61 -14.43 16.29
CA GLU A 413 -19.79 -13.58 16.16
C GLU A 413 -20.33 -13.59 14.73
N GLN A 414 -19.45 -13.48 13.73
CA GLN A 414 -19.86 -13.45 12.34
C GLN A 414 -20.46 -14.78 11.86
N VAL A 415 -19.94 -15.92 12.32
CA VAL A 415 -20.54 -17.23 12.04
C VAL A 415 -21.94 -17.33 12.66
N ARG A 416 -22.15 -16.80 13.88
CA ARG A 416 -23.49 -16.73 14.50
C ARG A 416 -24.42 -15.79 13.75
N ALA A 417 -23.93 -14.65 13.30
CA ALA A 417 -24.68 -13.69 12.49
C ALA A 417 -25.10 -14.31 11.15
N LEU A 418 -24.19 -15.04 10.48
CA LEU A 418 -24.46 -15.75 9.23
C LEU A 418 -25.51 -16.84 9.41
N LYS A 419 -25.40 -17.68 10.44
CA LYS A 419 -26.44 -18.68 10.77
C LYS A 419 -27.81 -18.04 11.00
N SER A 420 -27.85 -16.94 11.74
CA SER A 420 -29.08 -16.20 12.01
C SER A 420 -29.64 -15.53 10.75
N ALA A 421 -28.77 -15.02 9.87
CA ALA A 421 -29.17 -14.47 8.58
C ALA A 421 -29.74 -15.55 7.65
N ASN A 422 -29.13 -16.74 7.60
CA ASN A 422 -29.67 -17.87 6.84
C ASN A 422 -31.07 -18.29 7.32
N GLN A 423 -31.26 -18.44 8.62
CA GLN A 423 -32.58 -18.78 9.19
C GLN A 423 -33.63 -17.69 8.91
N ARG A 424 -33.25 -16.40 9.01
CA ARG A 424 -34.15 -15.29 8.68
C ARG A 424 -34.51 -15.28 7.20
N MET A 425 -33.56 -15.60 6.32
CA MET A 425 -33.80 -15.73 4.89
C MET A 425 -34.80 -16.86 4.59
N GLU A 426 -34.59 -18.05 5.17
CA GLU A 426 -35.51 -19.19 5.00
C GLU A 426 -36.94 -18.87 5.47
N LEU A 427 -37.07 -18.19 6.63
CA LEU A 427 -38.36 -17.77 7.17
C LEU A 427 -39.03 -16.69 6.31
N ALA A 428 -38.26 -15.70 5.83
CA ALA A 428 -38.78 -14.65 4.98
C ALA A 428 -39.23 -15.18 3.61
N ASP A 429 -38.46 -16.11 3.02
CA ASP A 429 -38.82 -16.78 1.77
C ASP A 429 -40.08 -17.65 1.92
N ALA A 430 -40.22 -18.35 3.06
CA ALA A 430 -41.43 -19.10 3.38
C ALA A 430 -42.64 -18.16 3.55
N ASN A 431 -42.49 -17.04 4.25
CA ASN A 431 -43.54 -16.03 4.43
C ASN A 431 -43.97 -15.42 3.10
N ARG A 432 -43.01 -15.08 2.22
CA ARG A 432 -43.28 -14.61 0.86
C ARG A 432 -44.12 -15.61 0.07
N ARG A 433 -43.74 -16.89 0.07
CA ARG A 433 -44.50 -17.95 -0.63
C ARG A 433 -45.92 -18.08 -0.09
N LEU A 434 -46.10 -18.08 1.23
CA LEU A 434 -47.42 -18.17 1.86
C LEU A 434 -48.29 -16.94 1.54
N ALA A 435 -47.71 -15.74 1.52
CA ALA A 435 -48.41 -14.53 1.12
C ALA A 435 -48.85 -14.60 -0.35
N GLU A 436 -47.98 -15.09 -1.25
CA GLU A 436 -48.30 -15.25 -2.68
C GLU A 436 -49.40 -16.29 -2.92
N GLU A 437 -49.39 -17.41 -2.20
CA GLU A 437 -50.46 -18.41 -2.22
C GLU A 437 -51.80 -17.84 -1.71
N THR A 438 -51.75 -17.04 -0.65
CA THR A 438 -52.92 -16.37 -0.08
C THR A 438 -53.52 -15.36 -1.06
N LEU A 439 -52.66 -14.55 -1.71
CA LEU A 439 -53.10 -13.62 -2.74
C LEU A 439 -53.78 -14.35 -3.91
N ALA A 440 -53.19 -15.44 -4.40
CA ALA A 440 -53.78 -16.23 -5.48
C ALA A 440 -55.16 -16.79 -5.10
N ALA A 441 -55.33 -17.22 -3.83
CA ALA A 441 -56.62 -17.69 -3.32
C ALA A 441 -57.66 -16.57 -3.23
N GLU A 442 -57.28 -15.40 -2.70
CA GLU A 442 -58.16 -14.22 -2.59
C GLU A 442 -58.58 -13.70 -3.98
N GLU A 443 -57.66 -13.67 -4.95
CA GLU A 443 -57.97 -13.29 -6.34
C GLU A 443 -58.96 -14.27 -7.00
N ALA A 444 -58.79 -15.58 -6.78
CA ALA A 444 -59.70 -16.59 -7.28
C ALA A 444 -61.11 -16.48 -6.65
N LEU A 445 -61.19 -16.21 -5.35
CA LEU A 445 -62.46 -16.00 -4.66
C LEU A 445 -63.14 -14.69 -5.09
N ALA A 446 -62.37 -13.63 -5.32
CA ALA A 446 -62.89 -12.35 -5.82
C ALA A 446 -63.45 -12.48 -7.23
N ALA A 447 -62.76 -13.24 -8.11
CA ALA A 447 -63.26 -13.57 -9.45
C ALA A 447 -64.58 -14.36 -9.41
N ALA A 448 -64.79 -15.17 -8.36
CA ALA A 448 -66.04 -15.88 -8.10
C ALA A 448 -67.10 -15.04 -7.34
N GLY A 449 -66.81 -13.78 -7.01
CA GLY A 449 -67.70 -12.88 -6.27
C GLY A 449 -67.87 -13.25 -4.80
N ARG A 450 -66.92 -13.97 -4.19
CA ARG A 450 -67.01 -14.54 -2.84
C ARG A 450 -66.19 -13.82 -1.77
N THR A 451 -65.34 -12.85 -2.14
CA THR A 451 -64.54 -12.02 -1.22
C THR A 451 -64.69 -10.54 -1.55
N LEU A 452 -64.31 -9.67 -0.61
CA LEU A 452 -64.36 -8.23 -0.81
C LEU A 452 -63.11 -7.79 -1.58
N GLN A 453 -63.23 -6.79 -2.46
CA GLN A 453 -62.05 -6.19 -3.12
C GLN A 453 -61.04 -5.64 -2.13
N LYS A 454 -61.50 -5.24 -0.93
CA LYS A 454 -60.64 -4.84 0.18
C LYS A 454 -59.68 -5.98 0.60
N ASP A 455 -60.17 -7.22 0.68
CA ASP A 455 -59.38 -8.36 1.15
C ASP A 455 -58.27 -8.71 0.15
N VAL A 456 -58.55 -8.60 -1.17
CA VAL A 456 -57.53 -8.75 -2.23
C VAL A 456 -56.46 -7.67 -2.15
N LEU A 457 -56.85 -6.41 -1.90
CA LEU A 457 -55.89 -5.30 -1.76
C LEU A 457 -55.01 -5.48 -0.51
N GLU A 458 -55.59 -5.89 0.62
CA GLU A 458 -54.83 -6.22 1.84
C GLU A 458 -53.84 -7.37 1.57
N ALA A 459 -54.28 -8.46 0.91
CA ALA A 459 -53.41 -9.58 0.53
C ALA A 459 -52.26 -9.14 -0.41
N ARG A 460 -52.51 -8.23 -1.36
CA ARG A 460 -51.46 -7.67 -2.22
C ARG A 460 -50.43 -6.87 -1.41
N THR A 461 -50.88 -6.01 -0.51
CA THR A 461 -49.95 -5.24 0.35
C THR A 461 -49.08 -6.15 1.23
N GLU A 462 -49.63 -7.29 1.66
CA GLU A 462 -48.89 -8.28 2.44
C GLU A 462 -47.86 -9.03 1.58
N VAL A 463 -48.18 -9.35 0.32
CA VAL A 463 -47.19 -9.89 -0.63
C VAL A 463 -46.05 -8.91 -0.89
N ASP A 464 -46.36 -7.63 -1.11
CA ASP A 464 -45.36 -6.59 -1.34
C ASP A 464 -44.43 -6.43 -0.12
N ARG A 465 -45.00 -6.45 1.09
CA ARG A 465 -44.24 -6.43 2.36
C ARG A 465 -43.35 -7.67 2.50
N ALA A 466 -43.90 -8.86 2.25
CA ALA A 466 -43.15 -10.11 2.36
C ALA A 466 -42.03 -10.22 1.31
N ARG A 467 -42.23 -9.69 0.10
CA ARG A 467 -41.19 -9.58 -0.94
C ARG A 467 -40.06 -8.66 -0.51
N ALA A 468 -40.37 -7.48 0.03
CA ALA A 468 -39.37 -6.55 0.55
C ALA A 468 -38.56 -7.18 1.70
N GLU A 469 -39.23 -7.88 2.63
CA GLU A 469 -38.57 -8.58 3.75
C GLU A 469 -37.66 -9.73 3.25
N ALA A 470 -38.11 -10.52 2.28
CA ALA A 470 -37.31 -11.58 1.68
C ALA A 470 -36.08 -11.04 0.93
N ALA A 471 -36.25 -9.97 0.15
CA ALA A 471 -35.15 -9.29 -0.55
C ALA A 471 -34.10 -8.77 0.43
N LYS A 472 -34.54 -8.15 1.54
CA LYS A 472 -33.64 -7.70 2.61
C LYS A 472 -32.90 -8.87 3.26
N ALA A 473 -33.62 -9.93 3.66
CA ALA A 473 -33.00 -11.06 4.35
C ALA A 473 -31.95 -11.78 3.49
N ARG A 474 -32.19 -11.90 2.17
CA ARG A 474 -31.21 -12.42 1.21
C ARG A 474 -29.98 -11.53 1.09
N THR A 475 -30.19 -10.21 1.03
CA THR A 475 -29.12 -9.20 0.98
C THR A 475 -28.25 -9.28 2.25
N ASP A 476 -28.87 -9.29 3.43
CA ASP A 476 -28.19 -9.39 4.71
C ASP A 476 -27.36 -10.69 4.82
N TYR A 477 -27.89 -11.80 4.29
CA TYR A 477 -27.17 -13.07 4.23
C TYR A 477 -25.93 -13.00 3.32
N ARG A 478 -26.04 -12.40 2.12
CA ARG A 478 -24.90 -12.22 1.20
C ARG A 478 -23.82 -11.29 1.77
N LEU A 479 -24.21 -10.22 2.44
CA LEU A 479 -23.27 -9.35 3.13
C LEU A 479 -22.56 -10.06 4.28
N ALA A 480 -23.31 -10.85 5.06
CA ALA A 480 -22.72 -11.66 6.12
C ALA A 480 -21.74 -12.70 5.57
N GLN A 481 -22.03 -13.26 4.40
CA GLN A 481 -21.17 -14.18 3.67
C GLN A 481 -19.85 -13.52 3.28
N ALA A 482 -19.92 -12.37 2.60
CA ALA A 482 -18.76 -11.61 2.14
C ALA A 482 -17.89 -11.13 3.32
N LEU A 483 -18.50 -10.71 4.42
CA LEU A 483 -17.78 -10.30 5.63
C LEU A 483 -17.02 -11.45 6.27
N LEU A 484 -17.61 -12.66 6.31
CA LEU A 484 -16.92 -13.83 6.84
C LEU A 484 -15.70 -14.20 5.98
N LEU A 485 -15.86 -14.19 4.65
CA LEU A 485 -14.74 -14.41 3.71
C LEU A 485 -13.65 -13.35 3.85
N LYS A 486 -14.04 -12.09 4.11
CA LYS A 486 -13.10 -11.00 4.42
C LYS A 486 -12.29 -11.32 5.67
N LEU A 487 -12.97 -11.63 6.78
CA LEU A 487 -12.32 -11.96 8.05
C LEU A 487 -11.40 -13.19 7.95
N GLN A 488 -11.75 -14.14 7.08
CA GLN A 488 -10.93 -15.33 6.79
C GLN A 488 -9.74 -15.06 5.85
N GLY A 489 -9.64 -13.88 5.24
CA GLY A 489 -8.59 -13.62 4.23
C GLY A 489 -8.83 -14.32 2.90
N GLN A 490 -10.07 -14.75 2.60
CA GLN A 490 -10.40 -15.55 1.41
C GLN A 490 -11.27 -14.84 0.37
N LEU A 491 -11.79 -13.65 0.68
CA LEU A 491 -12.56 -12.86 -0.27
C LEU A 491 -11.70 -12.51 -1.49
N SER A 492 -12.11 -12.98 -2.66
CA SER A 492 -11.37 -12.83 -3.93
C SER A 492 -12.36 -12.76 -5.09
N GLU A 493 -11.91 -12.25 -6.25
CA GLU A 493 -12.74 -12.18 -7.47
C GLU A 493 -13.34 -13.53 -7.90
N GLN A 494 -12.66 -14.64 -7.57
CA GLN A 494 -13.06 -16.02 -7.93
C GLN A 494 -13.94 -16.69 -6.86
N ARG A 495 -13.98 -16.14 -5.65
CA ARG A 495 -14.87 -16.55 -4.56
C ARG A 495 -15.61 -15.29 -4.07
N PRO A 496 -16.53 -14.78 -4.91
CA PRO A 496 -17.24 -13.53 -4.64
C PRO A 496 -18.24 -13.68 -3.50
#